data_AF-A0A553ZT02-F1
#
_entry.id   AF-A0A553ZT02-F1
#
_cell.length_a   1.000
_cell.length_b   1.000
_cell.length_c   1.000
_cell.angle_alpha   90.00
_cell.angle_beta   90.00
_cell.angle_gamma   90.00
#
_symmetry.space_group_name_H-M   'P 1'
#
loop_
_entity.id
_entity.type
_entity.pdbx_description
1 polymer ?
#
loop_
_entity_poly.entity_id
_entity_poly.type
_entity_poly.pdbx_seq_one_letter_code
_entity_poly.pdbx_strand_id
1 'polypeptide(L)' 'ISLSFDHRVIDGADGARFITIINNTLSDIRRLVM' A
#
# COMPACT_ATOMS: atom_id res chain seq x y z
N ILE A 1 -3.91 2.66 8.83
CA ILE A 1 -4.28 3.09 7.46
C ILE A 1 -5.38 2.16 6.97
N SER A 2 -6.47 2.69 6.40
CA SER A 2 -7.50 1.87 5.75
C SER A 2 -7.35 1.95 4.23
N LEU A 3 -7.48 0.82 3.54
CA LEU A 3 -7.47 0.74 2.08
C LEU A 3 -8.81 0.22 1.59
N SER A 4 -9.55 1.06 0.87
CA SER A 4 -10.79 0.67 0.19
C SER A 4 -10.49 0.49 -1.30
N PHE A 5 -10.91 -0.63 -1.88
CA PHE A 5 -10.72 -0.94 -3.29
C PHE A 5 -11.82 -1.89 -3.80
N ASP A 6 -12.00 -1.94 -5.12
CA ASP A 6 -12.93 -2.89 -5.76
C ASP A 6 -12.23 -4.24 -5.95
N HIS A 7 -12.65 -5.23 -5.16
CA HIS A 7 -12.10 -6.59 -5.21
C HIS A 7 -12.39 -7.35 -6.52
N ARG A 8 -13.33 -6.87 -7.34
CA ARG A 8 -13.62 -7.44 -8.66
C ARG A 8 -12.51 -7.12 -9.66
N VAL A 9 -11.75 -6.06 -9.38
CA VAL A 9 -10.66 -5.56 -10.23
C VAL A 9 -9.29 -5.89 -9.63
N ILE A 10 -9.17 -5.86 -8.29
CA ILE A 10 -7.90 -6.09 -7.59
C ILE A 10 -8.07 -7.24 -6.59
N ASP A 11 -7.17 -8.22 -6.63
CA ASP A 11 -7.18 -9.32 -5.68
C ASP A 11 -6.80 -8.84 -4.26
N GLY A 12 -7.35 -9.51 -3.24
CA GLY A 12 -7.05 -9.20 -1.84
C GLY A 12 -5.55 -9.31 -1.49
N ALA A 13 -4.83 -10.26 -2.09
CA ALA A 13 -3.39 -10.41 -1.89
C ALA A 13 -2.60 -9.21 -2.44
N ASP A 14 -3.03 -8.67 -3.59
CA ASP A 14 -2.41 -7.48 -4.18
C ASP A 14 -2.74 -6.22 -3.37
N GLY A 15 -3.97 -6.11 -2.86
CA GLY A 15 -4.35 -5.05 -1.91
C GLY A 15 -3.51 -5.09 -0.62
N ALA A 16 -3.26 -6.29 -0.07
CA ALA A 16 -2.42 -6.48 1.10
C ALA A 16 -0.96 -6.09 0.83
N ARG A 17 -0.40 -6.50 -0.31
CA ARG A 17 0.95 -6.10 -0.72
C ARG A 17 1.06 -4.59 -0.89
N PHE A 18 0.07 -3.96 -1.52
CA PHE A 18 0.04 -2.52 -1.72
C PHE A 18 0.08 -1.77 -0.39
N ILE A 19 -0.78 -2.12 0.58
CA ILE A 19 -0.81 -1.42 1.87
C ILE A 19 0.46 -1.64 2.69
N THR A 20 1.12 -2.81 2.56
CA THR A 20 2.44 -3.05 3.17
C THR A 20 3.51 -2.16 2.57
N ILE A 21 3.54 -2.00 1.24
CA ILE A 21 4.47 -1.08 0.57
C ILE A 21 4.24 0.35 1.05
N ILE A 22 2.99 0.82 1.05
CA ILE A 22 2.65 2.17 1.53
C ILE A 22 3.10 2.38 2.97
N ASN A 23 2.82 1.43 3.87
CA ASN A 23 3.30 1.50 5.26
C ASN A 23 4.83 1.61 5.34
N ASN A 24 5.56 0.79 4.59
CA ASN A 24 7.02 0.77 4.62
C ASN A 24 7.65 2.05 4.03
N THR A 25 7.01 2.62 3.01
CA THR A 25 7.44 3.88 2.40
C THR A 25 7.15 5.06 3.34
N LEU A 26 5.96 5.12 3.94
CA LEU A 26 5.60 6.19 4.86
C LEU A 26 6.34 6.10 6.20
N SER A 27 6.75 4.90 6.63
CA SER A 27 7.55 4.69 7.84
C SER A 27 8.97 5.28 7.71
N ASP A 28 9.46 5.52 6.49
CA ASP A 28 10.73 6.20 6.26
C ASP A 28 10.55 7.27 5.18
N ILE A 29 10.20 8.48 5.63
CA ILE A 29 9.91 9.62 4.75
C ILE A 29 11.05 9.96 3.78
N ARG A 30 12.30 9.55 4.06
CA ARG A 30 13.44 9.76 3.17
C ARG A 30 13.25 9.06 1.82
N ARG A 31 12.50 7.95 1.79
CA ARG A 31 12.14 7.22 0.56
C ARG A 31 11.24 8.01 -0.39
N LEU A 32 10.65 9.13 0.06
CA LEU A 32 9.81 9.99 -0.79
C LEU A 32 10.56 11.14 -1.44
N VAL A 33 11.77 11.46 -0.96
CA VAL A 33 12.52 12.66 -1.37
C VAL A 33 13.85 12.35 -2.07
N MET A 34 14.30 11.09 -2.00
CA MET A 34 15.54 10.61 -2.62
C MET A 34 15.30 10.02 -4.01
#